data_AF-A0A378NFY1-F1
#
_entry.id   AF-A0A378NFY1-F1
#
_cell.length_a   1.000
_cell.length_b   1.000
_cell.length_c   1.000
_cell.angle_alpha   90.00
_cell.angle_beta   90.00
_cell.angle_gamma   90.00
#
_symmetry.space_group_name_H-M   'P 1'
#
loop_
_entity.id
_entity.type
_entity.pdbx_description
1 polymer ?
#
loop_
_entity_poly.entity_id
_entity_poly.type
_entity_poly.pdbx_seq_one_letter_code
_entity_poly.pdbx_strand_id
1 'polypeptide(L)' 'MNLQDHIYLIDKFLEGQRPETTLYTYFKNQDAETQHNFVVALIGKVVSTQKLYQHELSK' A
#
# COMPACT_ATOMS: atom_id res chain seq x y z
N MET A 1 11.76 6.72 -5.83
CA MET A 1 11.13 5.42 -6.20
C MET A 1 9.78 5.74 -6.84
N ASN A 2 9.35 5.03 -7.89
CA ASN A 2 8.12 5.41 -8.60
C ASN A 2 6.87 4.79 -7.92
N LEU A 3 5.68 5.19 -8.35
CA LEU A 3 4.42 4.70 -7.75
C LEU A 3 4.22 3.18 -7.87
N GLN A 4 4.61 2.57 -8.99
CA GLN A 4 4.53 1.12 -9.22
C GLN A 4 5.42 0.34 -8.25
N ASP A 5 6.65 0.83 -8.04
CA ASP A 5 7.59 0.24 -7.09
C ASP A 5 7.00 0.25 -5.66
N HIS A 6 6.34 1.34 -5.27
CA HIS A 6 5.65 1.43 -3.97
C HIS A 6 4.49 0.45 -3.84
N ILE A 7 3.68 0.26 -4.89
CA ILE A 7 2.58 -0.72 -4.89
C ILE A 7 3.14 -2.13 -4.65
N TYR A 8 4.19 -2.52 -5.38
CA TYR A 8 4.83 -3.82 -5.21
C TYR A 8 5.42 -4.01 -3.80
N LEU A 9 6.06 -2.98 -3.25
CA LEU A 9 6.64 -3.01 -1.92
C LEU A 9 5.58 -3.20 -0.83
N ILE A 10 4.45 -2.51 -0.96
CA ILE A 10 3.30 -2.63 -0.05
C ILE A 10 2.77 -4.06 -0.07
N ASP A 11 2.65 -4.68 -1.25
CA ASP A 11 2.17 -6.07 -1.39
C ASP A 11 3.06 -7.04 -0.63
N LYS A 12 4.37 -6.93 -0.82
CA LYS A 12 5.35 -7.72 -0.06
C LYS A 12 5.27 -7.51 1.44
N PHE A 13 5.04 -6.28 1.89
CA PHE A 13 4.94 -5.99 3.32
C PHE A 13 3.67 -6.58 3.93
N LEU A 14 2.56 -6.58 3.18
CA LEU A 14 1.28 -7.15 3.61
C LEU A 14 1.31 -8.69 3.74
N GLU A 15 2.22 -9.37 3.04
CA GLU A 15 2.41 -10.83 3.13
C GLU A 15 3.21 -11.29 4.37
N GLY A 16 3.84 -10.36 5.10
CA GLY A 16 4.68 -10.67 6.26
C GLY A 16 3.91 -10.91 7.56
N GLN A 17 4.58 -11.45 8.58
CA GLN A 17 3.94 -11.77 9.88
C GLN A 17 3.53 -10.55 10.73
N ARG A 18 3.94 -9.33 10.36
CA ARG A 18 3.63 -8.07 11.08
C ARG A 18 3.56 -6.87 10.12
N PRO A 19 2.60 -6.87 9.20
CA PRO A 19 2.58 -5.94 8.08
C PRO A 19 2.52 -4.48 8.54
N GLU A 20 1.78 -4.17 9.60
CA GLU A 20 1.63 -2.81 10.14
C GLU A 20 2.97 -2.26 10.64
N THR A 21 3.75 -3.11 11.32
CA THR A 21 5.08 -2.71 11.84
C THR A 21 6.06 -2.47 10.69
N THR A 22 6.04 -3.31 9.66
CA THR A 22 6.91 -3.17 8.48
C THR A 22 6.54 -1.94 7.66
N LEU A 23 5.25 -1.74 7.38
CA LEU A 23 4.72 -0.56 6.66
C LEU A 23 5.11 0.74 7.38
N TYR A 24 4.87 0.82 8.70
CA TYR A 24 5.20 2.01 9.49
C TYR A 24 6.71 2.25 9.56
N THR A 25 7.49 1.19 9.77
CA THR A 25 8.96 1.30 9.86
C THR A 25 9.58 1.75 8.54
N TYR A 26 9.07 1.25 7.41
CA TYR A 26 9.48 1.73 6.11
C TYR A 26 9.12 3.21 5.94
N PHE A 27 7.85 3.57 6.13
CA PHE A 27 7.32 4.91 5.97
C PHE A 27 8.09 5.97 6.76
N LYS A 28 8.29 5.77 8.07
CA LYS A 28 8.92 6.75 8.96
C LYS A 28 10.38 7.07 8.59
N ASN A 29 11.04 6.17 7.86
CA ASN A 29 12.45 6.27 7.48
C ASN A 29 12.64 6.86 6.06
N GLN A 30 11.56 7.28 5.38
CA GLN A 30 11.65 7.90 4.05
C GLN A 30 11.63 9.43 4.12
N ASP A 31 12.12 10.08 3.08
CA ASP A 31 11.94 11.52 2.86
C ASP A 31 10.47 11.88 2.55
N ALA A 32 10.13 13.17 2.60
CA ALA A 32 8.75 13.65 2.46
C ALA A 32 8.10 13.30 1.10
N GLU A 33 8.87 13.33 0.01
CA GLU A 33 8.35 13.00 -1.33
C GLU A 33 8.02 11.50 -1.41
N THR A 34 8.94 10.66 -0.93
CA THR A 34 8.75 9.21 -0.90
C THR A 34 7.61 8.81 0.06
N GLN A 35 7.47 9.49 1.20
CA GLN A 35 6.32 9.31 2.10
C GLN A 35 4.99 9.62 1.40
N HIS A 36 4.92 10.73 0.66
CA HIS A 36 3.73 11.11 -0.09
C HIS A 36 3.36 10.03 -1.12
N ASN A 37 4.31 9.62 -1.95
CA ASN A 37 4.10 8.60 -2.98
C ASN A 37 3.68 7.25 -2.38
N PHE A 38 4.26 6.88 -1.25
CA PHE A 38 3.90 5.65 -0.52
C PHE A 38 2.47 5.69 0.01
N VAL A 39 2.02 6.82 0.58
CA VAL A 39 0.64 6.98 1.05
C VAL A 39 -0.35 6.95 -0.11
N VAL A 40 -0.04 7.60 -1.24
CA VAL A 40 -0.87 7.55 -2.46
C VAL A 40 -1.01 6.11 -2.96
N ALA A 41 0.08 5.35 -3.00
CA ALA A 41 0.05 3.93 -3.37
C ALA A 41 -0.82 3.10 -2.43
N LEU A 42 -0.69 3.31 -1.11
CA LEU A 42 -1.46 2.58 -0.09
C LEU A 42 -2.97 2.85 -0.22
N ILE A 43 -3.37 4.12 -0.38
CA ILE A 43 -4.77 4.50 -0.59
C ILE A 43 -5.29 3.89 -1.90
N GLY A 44 -4.52 4.00 -2.99
CA GLY A 44 -4.88 3.45 -4.29
C GLY A 44 -5.15 1.95 -4.24
N LYS A 45 -4.36 1.20 -3.47
CA LYS A 45 -4.57 -0.23 -3.23
C LYS A 45 -5.87 -0.51 -2.48
N VAL A 46 -6.09 0.16 -1.34
CA VAL A 46 -7.30 -0.03 -0.53
C VAL A 46 -8.57 0.24 -1.33
N VAL A 47 -8.61 1.36 -2.08
CA VAL A 47 -9.76 1.71 -2.93
C VAL A 47 -9.99 0.66 -4.01
N SER A 48 -8.93 0.14 -4.63
CA SER A 48 -9.03 -0.91 -5.66
C SER A 48 -9.57 -2.22 -5.09
N THR A 49 -9.10 -2.65 -3.92
CA THR A 49 -9.60 -3.85 -3.23
C THR A 49 -11.06 -3.70 -2.82
N GLN A 50 -11.46 -2.53 -2.31
CA GLN A 50 -12.87 -2.27 -1.96
C GLN A 50 -13.79 -2.33 -3.18
N LYS A 51 -13.38 -1.74 -4.31
CA LYS A 51 -14.14 -1.81 -5.57
C LYS A 51 -14.28 -3.25 -6.07
N LEU A 52 -13.20 -4.04 -6.00
CA LEU A 52 -13.24 -5.45 -6.39
C LEU A 52 -14.22 -6.25 -5.52
N TYR A 53 -14.12 -6.09 -4.19
CA TYR A 53 -15.01 -6.75 -3.24
C TYR A 53 -16.49 -6.36 -3.45
N GLN A 54 -16.79 -5.07 -3.65
CA GLN A 54 -18.14 -4.60 -3.97
C GLN A 54 -18.69 -5.21 -5.26
N HIS A 55 -17.85 -5.31 -6.29
CA HIS A 55 -18.23 -5.92 -7.56
C HIS A 55 -18.51 -7.43 -7.41
N GLU A 56 -17.73 -8.15 -6.60
CA GLU A 56 -17.99 -9.57 -6.31
C GLU A 56 -19.28 -9.79 -5.51
N LEU A 57 -19.62 -8.91 -4.57
CA LEU A 57 -20.88 -8.97 -3.82
C LEU A 57 -22.12 -8.63 -4.64
N SER A 58 -21.95 -7.88 -5.73
CA SER A 58 -23.05 -7.41 -6.60
C SER A 58 -23.35 -8.35 -7.78
N LYS A 59 -22.61 -9.46 -7.90
CA LYS A 59 -22.83 -10.53 -8.88
C LYS A 59 -23.81 -11.57 -8.36
#